data_AF-A0A8H8UC84-F1
#
_entry.id   AF-A0A8H8UC84-F1
#
_cell.length_a   1.000
_cell.length_b   1.000
_cell.length_c   1.000
_cell.angle_alpha   90.00
_cell.angle_beta   90.00
_cell.angle_gamma   90.00
#
_symmetry.space_group_name_H-M   'P 1'
#
loop_
_entity.id
_entity.type
_entity.pdbx_description
1 polymer ?
#
loop_
_entity_poly.entity_id
_entity_poly.type
_entity_poly.pdbx_seq_one_letter_code
_entity_poly.pdbx_strand_id
1 'polypeptide(L)'
;MSVAVSGRSGAGLKGVVNNQIGEFIPLLGDLAKQQLASTMDTDKWEAKDFGPEEELILGRLLQGMTLDDQDWVKTSAVWENLKEEPSKPVDLSRDGTGAAKSKVRNATIDKQSYILVQSAVAALRGIDRFANLIVTIPGMTVAASNALLDFLKLFNSRSCQLILGAGARYSAGLKNINSKHLALASQALSFFIALMPYLREFVRRHAINAPSLAEFDKVKRLYQDHQFRIHDKLIEMMNLRTTAHVSAMKNINWDTDTRETIASIIGPVFQSYKEQWGKAFNEAIVKTQQSRARLLRDAVLFGTQLNKIDGASEIGFHIIEIVNGKQIDGLEEPADERTAAVSPIHDKDKNIETPKS
;
A
#
# COMPACT_ATOMS: atom_id res chain seq x y z
N MET A 1 -20.55 57.72 -44.80
CA MET A 1 -19.08 57.76 -44.69
C MET A 1 -18.64 56.49 -43.98
N SER A 2 -17.96 55.62 -44.72
CA SER A 2 -17.30 54.43 -44.18
C SER A 2 -15.79 54.66 -44.21
N VAL A 3 -15.09 53.91 -43.35
CA VAL A 3 -13.65 53.58 -43.35
C VAL A 3 -12.71 54.43 -42.49
N ALA A 4 -11.86 53.69 -41.75
CA ALA A 4 -10.53 54.01 -41.21
C ALA A 4 -10.39 54.55 -39.76
N VAL A 5 -10.68 53.71 -38.75
CA VAL A 5 -10.04 53.87 -37.41
C VAL A 5 -9.49 52.55 -36.81
N SER A 6 -9.53 51.41 -37.50
CA SER A 6 -9.09 50.13 -36.90
C SER A 6 -7.80 49.50 -37.47
N GLY A 7 -7.23 50.03 -38.56
CA GLY A 7 -6.13 49.34 -39.27
C GLY A 7 -4.76 49.41 -38.58
N ARG A 8 -4.43 50.53 -37.91
CA ARG A 8 -3.11 50.74 -37.29
C ARG A 8 -3.05 50.26 -35.82
N SER A 9 -4.11 50.46 -35.04
CA SER A 9 -4.15 49.98 -33.65
C SER A 9 -4.22 48.45 -33.54
N GLY A 10 -4.81 47.77 -34.52
CA GLY A 10 -4.89 46.31 -34.53
C GLY A 10 -3.54 45.63 -34.72
N ALA A 11 -2.62 46.21 -35.50
CA ALA A 11 -1.28 45.65 -35.70
C ALA A 11 -0.41 45.79 -34.43
N GLY A 12 -0.49 46.94 -33.75
CA GLY A 12 0.20 47.17 -32.47
C GLY A 12 -0.31 46.24 -31.37
N LEU A 13 -1.63 46.14 -31.20
CA LEU A 13 -2.24 45.22 -30.23
C LEU A 13 -1.93 43.75 -30.55
N LYS A 14 -2.05 43.34 -31.81
CA LYS A 14 -1.68 41.99 -32.26
C LYS A 14 -0.21 41.69 -31.97
N GLY A 15 0.69 42.64 -32.17
CA GLY A 15 2.11 42.52 -31.84
C GLY A 15 2.36 42.36 -30.34
N VAL A 16 1.74 43.20 -29.51
CA VAL A 16 1.85 43.11 -28.04
C VAL A 16 1.26 41.80 -27.51
N VAL A 17 0.08 41.41 -27.98
CA VAL A 17 -0.58 40.16 -27.61
C VAL A 17 0.27 38.97 -28.03
N ASN A 18 0.78 38.93 -29.27
CA ASN A 18 1.66 37.86 -29.73
C ASN A 18 2.97 37.79 -28.92
N ASN A 19 3.53 38.93 -28.50
CA ASN A 19 4.73 38.97 -27.66
C ASN A 19 4.44 38.41 -26.26
N GLN A 20 3.35 38.86 -25.61
CA GLN A 20 2.94 38.34 -24.30
C GLN A 20 2.63 36.84 -24.35
N ILE A 21 1.93 36.41 -25.40
CA ILE A 21 1.64 35.01 -25.69
C ILE A 21 2.95 34.22 -25.90
N GLY A 22 3.92 34.80 -26.61
CA GLY A 22 5.28 34.28 -26.80
C GLY A 22 6.06 34.09 -25.50
N GLU A 23 5.97 35.05 -24.56
CA GLU A 23 6.61 34.98 -23.24
C GLU A 23 5.88 34.04 -22.27
N PHE A 24 4.56 33.91 -22.41
CA PHE A 24 3.72 33.10 -21.54
C PHE A 24 4.05 31.60 -21.64
N ILE A 25 4.32 31.07 -22.83
CA ILE A 25 4.57 29.62 -22.99
C ILE A 25 5.82 29.14 -22.25
N PRO A 26 7.00 29.77 -22.40
CA PRO A 26 8.17 29.40 -21.61
C PRO A 26 7.90 29.46 -20.11
N LEU A 27 7.23 30.51 -19.63
CA LEU A 27 6.89 30.68 -18.21
C LEU A 27 5.96 29.58 -17.71
N LEU A 28 4.89 29.28 -18.46
CA LEU A 28 3.96 28.20 -18.14
C LEU A 28 4.68 26.85 -18.15
N GLY A 29 5.54 26.62 -19.15
CA GLY A 29 6.35 25.41 -19.26
C GLY A 29 7.28 25.21 -18.06
N ASP A 30 7.96 26.27 -17.63
CA ASP A 30 8.83 26.24 -16.45
C ASP A 30 8.05 26.03 -15.16
N LEU A 31 6.91 26.70 -15.00
CA LEU A 31 6.03 26.51 -13.85
C LEU A 31 5.48 25.08 -13.79
N ALA A 32 5.03 24.53 -14.93
CA ALA A 32 4.56 23.14 -15.00
C ALA A 32 5.68 22.15 -14.65
N LYS A 33 6.90 22.37 -15.18
CA LYS A 33 8.09 21.57 -14.85
C LYS A 33 8.43 21.64 -13.36
N GLN A 34 8.40 22.82 -12.74
CA GLN A 34 8.65 23.01 -11.31
C GLN A 34 7.60 22.30 -10.45
N GLN A 35 6.32 22.43 -10.79
CA GLN A 35 5.22 21.75 -10.10
C GLN A 35 5.37 20.23 -10.18
N LEU A 36 5.71 19.71 -11.37
CA LEU A 36 5.95 18.29 -11.55
C LEU A 36 7.16 17.83 -10.72
N ALA A 37 8.30 18.51 -10.81
CA ALA A 37 9.49 18.17 -10.06
C ALA A 37 9.23 18.15 -8.55
N SER A 38 8.54 19.16 -8.02
CA SER A 38 8.15 19.22 -6.59
C SER A 38 7.25 18.05 -6.19
N THR A 39 6.29 17.68 -7.04
CA THR A 39 5.44 16.51 -6.81
C THR A 39 6.26 15.22 -6.81
N MET A 40 7.18 15.07 -7.76
CA MET A 40 8.04 13.90 -7.88
C MET A 40 8.99 13.75 -6.70
N ASP A 41 9.50 14.86 -6.19
CA ASP A 41 10.44 14.88 -5.06
C ASP A 41 9.79 14.43 -3.76
N THR A 42 8.49 14.65 -3.60
CA THR A 42 7.70 14.26 -2.43
C THR A 42 6.97 12.92 -2.61
N ASP A 43 7.00 12.34 -3.81
CA ASP A 43 6.33 11.08 -4.10
C ASP A 43 7.01 9.91 -3.40
N LYS A 44 6.22 9.12 -2.68
CA LYS A 44 6.66 7.89 -2.02
C LYS A 44 6.70 6.69 -2.96
N TRP A 45 6.34 6.89 -4.24
CA TRP A 45 6.28 5.86 -5.26
C TRP A 45 5.36 4.70 -4.85
N GLU A 46 4.19 5.10 -4.34
CA GLU A 46 3.13 4.20 -3.90
C GLU A 46 1.99 4.20 -4.91
N ALA A 47 1.26 3.08 -4.95
CA ALA A 47 0.13 2.94 -5.86
C ALA A 47 -0.94 3.98 -5.52
N LYS A 48 -1.24 4.86 -6.48
CA LYS A 48 -2.27 5.87 -6.39
C LYS A 48 -3.55 5.36 -7.04
N ASP A 49 -4.69 5.59 -6.38
CA ASP A 49 -6.00 5.33 -6.97
C ASP A 49 -6.23 6.22 -8.19
N PHE A 50 -6.51 5.58 -9.32
CA PHE A 50 -6.84 6.29 -10.56
C PHE A 50 -8.33 6.64 -10.56
N GLY A 51 -8.62 7.89 -10.21
CA GLY A 51 -9.97 8.39 -9.96
C GLY A 51 -10.79 8.65 -11.21
N PRO A 52 -12.09 9.00 -11.06
CA PRO A 52 -12.93 9.36 -12.20
C PRO A 52 -12.41 10.61 -12.93
N GLU A 53 -11.82 11.56 -12.19
CA GLU A 53 -11.21 12.77 -12.78
C GLU A 53 -10.04 12.40 -13.69
N GLU A 54 -9.14 11.53 -13.23
CA GLU A 54 -8.02 11.06 -14.02
C GLU A 54 -8.45 10.23 -15.23
N GLU A 55 -9.49 9.40 -15.07
CA GLU A 55 -10.07 8.62 -16.17
C GLU A 55 -10.64 9.51 -17.26
N LEU A 56 -11.32 10.60 -16.89
CA LEU A 56 -11.81 11.60 -17.85
C LEU A 56 -10.65 12.27 -18.59
N ILE A 57 -9.61 12.71 -17.87
CA ILE A 57 -8.42 13.30 -18.48
C ILE A 57 -7.76 12.35 -19.47
N LEU A 58 -7.57 11.09 -19.09
CA LEU A 58 -7.01 10.07 -19.96
C LEU A 58 -7.90 9.87 -21.19
N GLY A 59 -9.21 9.74 -21.00
CA GLY A 59 -10.19 9.61 -22.08
C GLY A 59 -10.08 10.74 -23.11
N ARG A 60 -10.01 12.01 -22.66
CA ARG A 60 -9.82 13.17 -23.53
C ARG A 60 -8.51 13.08 -24.33
N LEU A 61 -7.41 12.75 -23.67
CA LEU A 61 -6.10 12.63 -24.32
C LEU A 61 -6.06 11.50 -25.36
N LEU A 62 -6.71 10.37 -25.08
CA LEU A 62 -6.81 9.26 -26.04
C LEU A 62 -7.69 9.64 -27.24
N GLN A 63 -8.83 10.31 -27.01
CA GLN A 63 -9.70 10.82 -28.09
C GLN A 63 -9.02 11.93 -28.91
N GLY A 64 -8.04 12.63 -28.33
CA GLY A 64 -7.22 13.63 -28.98
C GLY A 64 -6.54 13.15 -30.28
N MET A 65 -6.42 11.84 -30.53
CA MET A 65 -5.93 11.36 -31.83
C MET A 65 -6.89 11.68 -33.00
N THR A 66 -8.19 11.81 -32.74
CA THR A 66 -9.24 11.95 -33.77
C THR A 66 -9.99 13.27 -33.67
N LEU A 67 -10.33 13.71 -32.46
CA LEU A 67 -11.19 14.87 -32.22
C LEU A 67 -10.65 15.71 -31.06
N ASP A 68 -10.91 17.02 -31.13
CA ASP A 68 -10.62 17.92 -30.01
C ASP A 68 -11.78 17.86 -29.03
N ASP A 69 -11.45 17.65 -27.76
CA ASP A 69 -12.47 17.54 -26.73
C ASP A 69 -13.20 18.87 -26.53
N GLN A 70 -14.51 18.79 -26.30
CA GLN A 70 -15.37 19.97 -26.11
C GLN A 70 -14.95 20.80 -24.91
N ASP A 71 -14.37 20.22 -23.86
CA ASP A 71 -13.89 20.95 -22.70
C ASP A 71 -12.68 21.85 -23.03
N TRP A 72 -11.79 21.40 -23.93
CA TRP A 72 -10.69 22.24 -24.42
C TRP A 72 -11.22 23.38 -25.30
N VAL A 73 -12.16 23.09 -26.19
CA VAL A 73 -12.77 24.10 -27.07
C VAL A 73 -13.57 25.14 -26.28
N LYS A 74 -14.32 24.73 -25.25
CA LYS A 74 -15.04 25.64 -24.34
C LYS A 74 -14.10 26.55 -23.55
N THR A 75 -12.91 26.08 -23.21
CA THR A 75 -11.89 26.90 -22.53
C THR A 75 -11.42 28.06 -23.43
N SER A 76 -11.45 27.88 -24.76
CA SER A 76 -11.18 28.95 -25.74
C SER A 76 -12.31 29.99 -25.83
N ALA A 77 -13.55 29.60 -25.49
CA ALA A 77 -14.70 30.49 -25.42
C ALA A 77 -14.72 31.31 -24.12
N VAL A 78 -13.69 32.15 -23.91
CA VAL A 78 -13.54 33.05 -22.74
C VAL A 78 -14.77 33.97 -22.52
N TRP A 79 -15.62 34.12 -23.53
CA TRP A 79 -16.80 34.99 -23.53
C TRP A 79 -18.13 34.26 -23.25
N GLU A 80 -18.12 32.93 -23.17
CA GLU A 80 -19.31 32.16 -22.86
C GLU A 80 -19.39 32.00 -21.33
N ASN A 81 -20.41 32.60 -20.71
CA ASN A 81 -20.63 32.48 -19.26
C ASN A 81 -20.66 30.99 -18.91
N LEU A 82 -19.59 30.52 -18.24
CA LEU A 82 -19.55 29.20 -17.64
C LEU A 82 -20.80 29.12 -16.74
N LYS A 83 -21.75 28.26 -17.09
CA LYS A 83 -22.78 27.87 -16.12
C LYS A 83 -22.01 27.30 -14.94
N GLU A 84 -22.04 28.02 -13.82
CA GLU A 84 -21.57 27.51 -12.55
C GLU A 84 -22.39 26.25 -12.26
N GLU A 85 -21.84 25.09 -12.59
CA GLU A 85 -22.29 23.84 -11.98
C GLU A 85 -22.10 24.03 -10.48
N PRO A 86 -23.17 23.87 -9.66
CA PRO A 86 -23.09 24.17 -8.24
C PRO A 86 -21.94 23.36 -7.65
N SER A 87 -20.94 24.08 -7.16
CA SER A 87 -19.81 23.51 -6.46
C SER A 87 -20.35 22.71 -5.29
N LYS A 88 -20.38 21.38 -5.43
CA LYS A 88 -20.56 20.52 -4.26
C LYS A 88 -19.38 20.85 -3.35
N PRO A 89 -19.62 21.20 -2.08
CA PRO A 89 -18.53 21.46 -1.16
C PRO A 89 -17.62 20.23 -1.16
N VAL A 90 -16.34 20.47 -1.45
CA VAL A 90 -15.29 19.47 -1.29
C VAL A 90 -15.18 19.23 0.20
N ASP A 91 -15.85 18.20 0.68
CA ASP A 91 -15.73 17.73 2.04
C ASP A 91 -14.33 17.12 2.20
N LEU A 92 -13.40 17.92 2.74
CA LEU A 92 -12.06 17.51 3.12
C LEU A 92 -12.05 16.71 4.44
N SER A 93 -13.18 16.15 4.86
CA SER A 93 -13.27 15.40 6.12
C SER A 93 -14.21 14.20 5.99
N ARG A 94 -13.73 13.13 5.34
CA ARG A 94 -14.33 11.80 5.53
C ARG A 94 -13.29 10.82 6.06
N ASP A 95 -13.04 10.92 7.37
CA ASP A 95 -12.66 9.77 8.17
C ASP A 95 -13.86 8.81 8.21
N GLY A 96 -13.85 7.87 7.28
CA GLY A 96 -14.78 6.74 7.24
C GLY A 96 -14.14 5.53 7.90
N THR A 97 -14.43 5.33 9.17
CA THR A 97 -14.26 4.05 9.86
C THR A 97 -15.06 2.96 9.16
N GLY A 98 -14.36 1.91 8.69
CA GLY A 98 -14.89 0.57 8.44
C GLY A 98 -15.66 0.32 7.13
N ALA A 99 -14.94 0.04 6.03
CA ALA A 99 -15.41 -0.85 4.96
C ALA A 99 -14.22 -1.29 4.08
N ALA A 100 -14.26 -2.54 3.60
CA ALA A 100 -13.27 -3.28 2.83
C ALA A 100 -12.29 -2.43 1.99
N LYS A 101 -10.98 -2.74 2.07
CA LYS A 101 -9.91 -2.18 1.20
C LYS A 101 -10.38 -2.13 -0.26
N SER A 102 -10.85 -0.96 -0.70
CA SER A 102 -11.26 -0.75 -2.09
C SER A 102 -10.02 -0.92 -2.95
N LYS A 103 -10.06 -1.87 -3.88
CA LYS A 103 -8.98 -2.16 -4.82
C LYS A 103 -8.59 -0.88 -5.54
N VAL A 104 -7.30 -0.49 -5.45
CA VAL A 104 -6.75 0.67 -6.16
C VAL A 104 -7.11 0.53 -7.65
N ARG A 105 -7.75 1.56 -8.21
CA ARG A 105 -8.13 1.57 -9.62
C ARG A 105 -6.90 1.82 -10.50
N ASN A 106 -6.90 1.17 -11.65
CA ASN A 106 -5.81 1.21 -12.61
C ASN A 106 -6.21 2.09 -13.80
N ALA A 107 -5.24 2.82 -14.35
CA ALA A 107 -5.41 3.47 -15.65
C ALA A 107 -5.47 2.40 -16.74
N THR A 108 -6.35 2.55 -17.73
CA THR A 108 -6.45 1.58 -18.83
C THR A 108 -6.27 2.28 -20.17
N ILE A 109 -5.31 1.81 -20.97
CA ILE A 109 -5.14 2.20 -22.37
C ILE A 109 -5.34 0.94 -23.21
N ASP A 110 -6.26 1.00 -24.16
CA ASP A 110 -6.70 -0.13 -24.97
C ASP A 110 -7.19 -1.32 -24.14
N LYS A 111 -6.32 -2.31 -23.88
CA LYS A 111 -6.61 -3.52 -23.10
C LYS A 111 -5.59 -3.76 -21.98
N GLN A 112 -4.69 -2.80 -21.75
CA GLN A 112 -3.64 -2.89 -20.75
C GLN A 112 -3.97 -1.97 -19.57
N SER A 113 -3.90 -2.52 -18.36
CA SER A 113 -4.10 -1.78 -17.12
C SER A 113 -2.77 -1.48 -16.45
N TYR A 114 -2.61 -0.25 -15.97
CA TYR A 114 -1.40 0.26 -15.36
C TYR A 114 -1.68 0.77 -13.95
N ILE A 115 -0.81 0.38 -13.00
CA ILE A 115 -0.84 0.93 -11.64
C ILE A 115 0.07 2.15 -11.62
N LEU A 116 -0.52 3.32 -11.38
CA LEU A 116 0.19 4.59 -11.43
C LEU A 116 0.58 5.11 -10.04
N VAL A 117 1.61 5.95 -10.01
CA VAL A 117 2.05 6.70 -8.83
C VAL A 117 1.56 8.16 -8.92
N GLN A 118 1.61 8.90 -7.81
CA GLN A 118 1.20 10.31 -7.78
C GLN A 118 1.92 11.15 -8.84
N SER A 119 3.21 10.93 -9.06
CA SER A 119 4.02 11.60 -10.08
C SER A 119 3.50 11.38 -11.49
N ALA A 120 3.09 10.16 -11.81
CA ALA A 120 2.57 9.83 -13.14
C ALA A 120 1.21 10.49 -13.38
N VAL A 121 0.34 10.53 -12.36
CA VAL A 121 -0.93 11.25 -12.42
C VAL A 121 -0.72 12.76 -12.55
N ALA A 122 0.25 13.34 -11.83
CA ALA A 122 0.58 14.75 -11.96
C ALA A 122 1.13 15.09 -13.35
N ALA A 123 1.97 14.22 -13.92
CA ALA A 123 2.42 14.35 -15.29
C ALA A 123 1.26 14.26 -16.30
N LEU A 124 0.31 13.33 -16.12
CA LEU A 124 -0.88 13.22 -16.96
C LEU A 124 -1.71 14.53 -16.96
N ARG A 125 -1.94 15.12 -15.77
CA ARG A 125 -2.61 16.42 -15.64
C ARG A 125 -1.83 17.56 -16.31
N GLY A 126 -0.50 17.53 -16.24
CA GLY A 126 0.35 18.48 -16.97
C GLY A 126 0.19 18.36 -18.49
N ILE A 127 0.16 17.14 -19.02
CA ILE A 127 -0.06 16.87 -20.44
C ILE A 127 -1.41 17.42 -20.92
N ASP A 128 -2.48 17.21 -20.14
CA ASP A 128 -3.82 17.75 -20.44
C ASP A 128 -3.83 19.29 -20.54
N ARG A 129 -3.09 19.98 -19.67
CA ARG A 129 -2.95 21.45 -19.74
C ARG A 129 -2.25 21.90 -21.03
N PHE A 130 -1.21 21.20 -21.47
CA PHE A 130 -0.55 21.51 -22.74
C PHE A 130 -1.45 21.18 -23.94
N ALA A 131 -2.22 20.10 -23.89
CA ALA A 131 -3.20 19.76 -24.91
C ALA A 131 -4.27 20.85 -25.04
N ASN A 132 -4.83 21.30 -23.91
CA ASN A 132 -5.77 22.41 -23.87
C ASN A 132 -5.16 23.69 -24.49
N LEU A 133 -3.92 24.03 -24.14
CA LEU A 133 -3.22 25.19 -24.71
C LEU A 133 -3.05 25.11 -26.23
N ILE A 134 -2.71 23.94 -26.76
CA ILE A 134 -2.54 23.70 -28.20
C ILE A 134 -3.86 23.92 -28.96
N VAL A 135 -4.98 23.45 -28.40
CA VAL A 135 -6.32 23.63 -29.00
C VAL A 135 -6.76 25.09 -28.88
N THR A 136 -6.56 25.70 -27.72
CA THR A 136 -7.04 27.06 -27.42
C THR A 136 -6.26 28.15 -28.15
N ILE A 137 -4.95 27.96 -28.40
CA ILE A 137 -4.09 28.93 -29.08
C ILE A 137 -3.35 28.27 -30.25
N PRO A 138 -4.02 28.04 -31.40
CA PRO A 138 -3.42 27.34 -32.55
C PRO A 138 -2.17 28.03 -33.13
N GLY A 139 -2.07 29.36 -32.98
CA GLY A 139 -0.90 30.14 -33.42
C GLY A 139 0.39 29.80 -32.67
N MET A 140 0.32 29.03 -31.58
CA MET A 140 1.45 28.65 -30.74
C MET A 140 1.71 27.15 -30.65
N THR A 141 1.02 26.33 -31.44
CA THR A 141 1.09 24.87 -31.35
C THR A 141 2.52 24.34 -31.27
N VAL A 142 3.44 24.87 -32.08
CA VAL A 142 4.85 24.42 -32.10
C VAL A 142 5.56 24.71 -30.78
N ALA A 143 5.39 25.92 -30.23
CA ALA A 143 6.02 26.31 -28.96
C ALA A 143 5.45 25.49 -27.79
N ALA A 144 4.12 25.31 -27.74
CA ALA A 144 3.46 24.48 -26.74
C ALA A 144 3.88 23.01 -26.85
N SER A 145 4.03 22.48 -28.06
CA SER A 145 4.50 21.12 -28.31
C SER A 145 5.93 20.90 -27.83
N ASN A 146 6.81 21.87 -28.04
CA ASN A 146 8.19 21.80 -27.54
C ASN A 146 8.23 21.87 -26.01
N ALA A 147 7.42 22.73 -25.38
CA ALA A 147 7.30 22.79 -23.94
C ALA A 147 6.77 21.47 -23.34
N LEU A 148 5.80 20.82 -24.00
CA LEU A 148 5.31 19.49 -23.64
C LEU A 148 6.42 18.42 -23.75
N LEU A 149 7.22 18.45 -24.82
CA LEU A 149 8.36 17.54 -24.98
C LEU A 149 9.40 17.71 -23.86
N ASP A 150 9.73 18.94 -23.50
CA ASP A 150 10.67 19.22 -22.40
C ASP A 150 10.11 18.80 -21.04
N PHE A 151 8.80 18.96 -20.84
CA PHE A 151 8.09 18.46 -19.67
C PHE A 151 8.16 16.92 -19.56
N LEU A 152 7.92 16.20 -20.67
CA LEU A 152 8.04 14.74 -20.71
C LEU A 152 9.51 14.29 -20.52
N LYS A 153 10.48 15.01 -21.06
CA LYS A 153 11.91 14.74 -20.85
C LYS A 153 12.30 14.93 -19.38
N LEU A 154 11.76 15.96 -18.71
CA LEU A 154 11.96 16.18 -17.28
C LEU A 154 11.39 15.02 -16.45
N PHE A 155 10.18 14.56 -16.74
CA PHE A 155 9.61 13.40 -16.03
C PHE A 155 10.55 12.20 -16.10
N ASN A 156 11.10 11.90 -17.28
CA ASN A 156 12.01 10.77 -17.45
C ASN A 156 13.33 10.93 -16.67
N SER A 157 13.99 12.08 -16.84
CA SER A 157 15.27 12.35 -16.20
C SER A 157 15.15 12.39 -14.68
N ARG A 158 14.07 12.99 -14.16
CA ARG A 158 13.81 13.04 -12.72
C ARG A 158 13.45 11.66 -12.17
N SER A 159 12.63 10.89 -12.88
CA SER A 159 12.32 9.50 -12.50
C SER A 159 13.58 8.63 -12.44
N CYS A 160 14.50 8.77 -13.40
CA CYS A 160 15.81 8.10 -13.38
C CYS A 160 16.59 8.46 -12.11
N GLN A 161 16.69 9.75 -11.79
CA GLN A 161 17.43 10.23 -10.61
C GLN A 161 16.82 9.71 -9.30
N LEU A 162 15.49 9.76 -9.19
CA LEU A 162 14.78 9.38 -7.97
C LEU A 162 14.81 7.87 -7.73
N ILE A 163 14.64 7.06 -8.78
CA ILE A 163 14.55 5.60 -8.69
C ILE A 163 15.91 4.93 -8.85
N LEU A 164 16.56 5.09 -10.02
CA LEU A 164 17.84 4.43 -10.29
C LEU A 164 19.00 5.12 -9.57
N GLY A 165 18.98 6.45 -9.48
CA GLY A 165 19.94 7.24 -8.72
C GLY A 165 19.68 7.26 -7.21
N ALA A 166 18.61 6.60 -6.74
CA ALA A 166 18.17 6.57 -5.36
C ALA A 166 17.93 7.96 -4.72
N GLY A 167 17.65 9.00 -5.54
CA GLY A 167 17.37 10.35 -5.08
C GLY A 167 16.14 10.43 -4.17
N ALA A 168 15.14 9.56 -4.36
CA ALA A 168 13.93 9.53 -3.53
C ALA A 168 14.21 9.13 -2.07
N ARG A 169 15.39 8.59 -1.76
CA ARG A 169 15.81 8.38 -0.36
C ARG A 169 15.97 9.69 0.40
N TYR A 170 16.45 10.72 -0.30
CA TYR A 170 16.71 12.04 0.27
C TYR A 170 15.49 12.95 0.12
N SER A 171 14.86 12.97 -1.07
CA SER A 171 13.77 13.91 -1.35
C SER A 171 12.45 13.50 -0.69
N ALA A 172 12.06 12.21 -0.81
CA ALA A 172 10.80 11.68 -0.31
C ALA A 172 10.94 10.93 1.03
N GLY A 173 12.16 10.88 1.59
CA GLY A 173 12.45 10.20 2.86
C GLY A 173 12.32 8.68 2.80
N LEU A 174 12.43 8.06 1.62
CA LEU A 174 12.37 6.59 1.51
C LEU A 174 13.61 5.95 2.14
N LYS A 175 13.44 5.06 3.12
CA LYS A 175 14.57 4.38 3.77
C LYS A 175 15.47 3.67 2.75
N ASN A 176 14.85 2.94 1.82
CA ASN A 176 15.49 2.23 0.72
C ASN A 176 14.59 2.24 -0.53
N ILE A 177 15.19 2.22 -1.71
CA ILE A 177 14.48 1.92 -2.94
C ILE A 177 14.38 0.39 -3.07
N ASN A 178 13.16 -0.14 -3.09
CA ASN A 178 12.89 -1.57 -3.14
C ASN A 178 12.33 -1.98 -4.51
N SER A 179 12.14 -3.29 -4.72
CA SER A 179 11.60 -3.84 -5.97
C SER A 179 10.18 -3.34 -6.29
N LYS A 180 9.39 -2.99 -5.27
CA LYS A 180 8.05 -2.41 -5.47
C LYS A 180 8.12 -1.02 -6.09
N HIS A 181 9.01 -0.14 -5.61
CA HIS A 181 9.19 1.19 -6.20
C HIS A 181 9.68 1.09 -7.65
N LEU A 182 10.61 0.18 -7.94
CA LEU A 182 11.08 -0.08 -9.32
C LEU A 182 9.95 -0.58 -10.22
N ALA A 183 9.14 -1.53 -9.73
CA ALA A 183 8.00 -2.05 -10.47
C ALA A 183 6.98 -0.94 -10.81
N LEU A 184 6.62 -0.10 -9.84
CA LEU A 184 5.70 1.02 -10.04
C LEU A 184 6.27 2.09 -10.99
N ALA A 185 7.56 2.36 -10.92
CA ALA A 185 8.23 3.22 -11.89
C ALA A 185 8.20 2.64 -13.31
N SER A 186 8.45 1.33 -13.47
CA SER A 186 8.32 0.65 -14.77
C SER A 186 6.88 0.68 -15.30
N GLN A 187 5.87 0.55 -14.42
CA GLN A 187 4.45 0.69 -14.79
C GLN A 187 4.13 2.10 -15.28
N ALA A 188 4.61 3.14 -14.59
CA ALA A 188 4.46 4.53 -15.04
C ALA A 188 5.12 4.78 -16.41
N LEU A 189 6.33 4.26 -16.63
CA LEU A 189 7.01 4.36 -17.93
C LEU A 189 6.23 3.63 -19.03
N SER A 190 5.74 2.42 -18.74
CA SER A 190 4.91 1.64 -19.68
C SER A 190 3.67 2.40 -20.12
N PHE A 191 2.99 3.03 -19.16
CA PHE A 191 1.82 3.88 -19.41
C PHE A 191 2.16 5.03 -20.36
N PHE A 192 3.25 5.77 -20.12
CA PHE A 192 3.63 6.86 -21.02
C PHE A 192 4.13 6.40 -22.38
N ILE A 193 4.78 5.23 -22.47
CA ILE A 193 5.16 4.61 -23.75
C ILE A 193 3.90 4.28 -24.57
N ALA A 194 2.85 3.78 -23.93
CA ALA A 194 1.56 3.49 -24.54
C ALA A 194 0.79 4.76 -24.92
N LEU A 195 0.87 5.83 -24.11
CA LEU A 195 0.25 7.12 -24.37
C LEU A 195 0.93 7.92 -25.50
N MET A 196 2.24 7.73 -25.69
CA MET A 196 3.05 8.49 -26.65
C MET A 196 2.48 8.58 -28.09
N PRO A 197 2.03 7.49 -28.74
CA PRO A 197 1.45 7.57 -30.08
C PRO A 197 0.21 8.48 -30.14
N TYR A 198 -0.62 8.49 -29.09
CA TYR A 198 -1.81 9.36 -28.99
C TYR A 198 -1.41 10.84 -28.94
N LEU A 199 -0.40 11.18 -28.13
CA LEU A 199 0.11 12.55 -28.03
C LEU A 199 0.75 13.02 -29.34
N ARG A 200 1.55 12.14 -29.98
CA ARG A 200 2.18 12.44 -31.27
C ARG A 200 1.12 12.70 -32.34
N GLU A 201 0.09 11.88 -32.41
CA GLU A 201 -0.98 12.03 -33.40
C GLU A 201 -1.83 13.27 -33.14
N PHE A 202 -2.16 13.56 -31.88
CA PHE A 202 -2.81 14.81 -31.47
C PHE A 202 -2.03 16.05 -31.94
N VAL A 203 -0.71 16.10 -31.69
CA VAL A 203 0.13 17.21 -32.15
C VAL A 203 0.20 17.27 -33.69
N ARG A 204 0.28 16.13 -34.37
CA ARG A 204 0.30 16.07 -35.84
C ARG A 204 -0.95 16.71 -36.46
N ARG A 205 -2.13 16.54 -35.84
CA ARG A 205 -3.38 17.18 -36.31
C ARG A 205 -3.33 18.72 -36.23
N HIS A 206 -2.64 19.26 -35.22
CA HIS A 206 -2.57 20.71 -34.98
C HIS A 206 -1.37 21.40 -35.61
N ALA A 207 -0.29 20.66 -35.90
CA ALA A 207 0.90 21.15 -36.57
C ALA A 207 1.42 20.10 -37.56
N ILE A 208 0.80 20.09 -38.74
CA ILE A 208 1.13 19.17 -39.83
C ILE A 208 2.61 19.37 -40.22
N ASN A 209 3.37 18.29 -40.31
CA ASN A 209 4.79 18.27 -40.67
C ASN A 209 5.74 19.01 -39.69
N ALA A 210 5.32 19.24 -38.44
CA ALA A 210 6.20 19.86 -37.45
C ALA A 210 7.43 18.98 -37.14
N PRO A 211 8.64 19.55 -37.04
CA PRO A 211 9.84 18.83 -36.62
C PRO A 211 9.71 18.15 -35.25
N SER A 212 8.85 18.69 -34.38
CA SER A 212 8.53 18.16 -33.05
C SER A 212 7.98 16.73 -33.08
N LEU A 213 7.37 16.28 -34.19
CA LEU A 213 6.82 14.94 -34.31
C LEU A 213 7.88 13.84 -34.14
N ALA A 214 9.07 14.04 -34.69
CA ALA A 214 10.19 13.12 -34.53
C ALA A 214 10.77 13.13 -33.10
N GLU A 215 10.61 14.24 -32.37
CA GLU A 215 11.05 14.34 -30.99
C GLU A 215 10.19 13.49 -30.05
N PHE A 216 8.88 13.33 -30.30
CA PHE A 216 8.03 12.41 -29.53
C PHE A 216 8.54 10.96 -29.64
N ASP A 217 8.96 10.54 -30.84
CA ASP A 217 9.54 9.21 -31.06
C ASP A 217 10.87 9.04 -30.31
N LYS A 218 11.69 10.10 -30.22
CA LYS A 218 12.91 10.10 -29.40
C LYS A 218 12.59 9.99 -27.91
N VAL A 219 11.61 10.74 -27.42
CA VAL A 219 11.17 10.67 -26.02
C VAL A 219 10.63 9.28 -25.68
N LYS A 220 9.88 8.65 -26.59
CA LYS A 220 9.44 7.24 -26.43
C LYS A 220 10.62 6.31 -26.18
N ARG A 221 11.68 6.42 -27.00
CA ARG A 221 12.89 5.60 -26.88
C ARG A 221 13.60 5.85 -25.55
N LEU A 222 13.71 7.11 -25.11
CA LEU A 222 14.28 7.44 -23.80
C LEU A 222 13.52 6.77 -22.63
N TYR A 223 12.20 6.60 -22.76
CA TYR A 223 11.39 5.91 -21.75
C TYR A 223 11.59 4.39 -21.82
N GLN A 224 11.72 3.82 -23.01
CA GLN A 224 12.02 2.40 -23.22
C GLN A 224 13.40 2.04 -22.66
N ASP A 225 14.42 2.87 -22.93
CA ASP A 225 15.78 2.70 -22.41
C ASP A 225 15.80 2.77 -20.89
N HIS A 226 15.05 3.72 -20.30
CA HIS A 226 14.91 3.81 -18.85
C HIS A 226 14.21 2.57 -18.28
N GLN A 227 13.14 2.09 -18.90
CA GLN A 227 12.44 0.88 -18.49
C GLN A 227 13.36 -0.35 -18.52
N PHE A 228 14.17 -0.48 -19.58
CA PHE A 228 15.17 -1.55 -19.68
C PHE A 228 16.16 -1.52 -18.51
N ARG A 229 16.69 -0.33 -18.19
CA ARG A 229 17.60 -0.15 -17.03
C ARG A 229 16.95 -0.49 -15.69
N ILE A 230 15.64 -0.23 -15.53
CA ILE A 230 14.90 -0.66 -14.34
C ILE A 230 14.80 -2.19 -14.27
N HIS A 231 14.51 -2.86 -15.40
CA HIS A 231 14.45 -4.31 -15.45
C HIS A 231 15.81 -4.95 -15.12
N ASP A 232 16.90 -4.43 -15.68
CA ASP A 232 18.26 -4.87 -15.34
C ASP A 232 18.54 -4.71 -13.85
N LYS A 233 18.15 -3.56 -13.25
CA LYS A 233 18.36 -3.34 -11.82
C LYS A 233 17.54 -4.31 -10.95
N LEU A 234 16.31 -4.64 -11.36
CA LEU A 234 15.49 -5.65 -10.69
C LEU A 234 16.17 -7.02 -10.73
N ILE A 235 16.71 -7.42 -11.88
CA ILE A 235 17.44 -8.68 -12.05
C ILE A 235 18.68 -8.70 -11.15
N GLU A 236 19.46 -7.62 -11.12
CA GLU A 236 20.63 -7.47 -10.24
C GLU A 236 20.25 -7.63 -8.76
N MET A 237 19.18 -6.94 -8.31
CA MET A 237 18.69 -7.04 -6.93
C MET A 237 18.20 -8.45 -6.60
N MET A 238 17.58 -9.15 -7.55
CA MET A 238 17.13 -10.53 -7.38
C MET A 238 18.31 -11.49 -7.28
N ASN A 239 19.31 -11.35 -8.16
CA ASN A 239 20.53 -12.17 -8.14
C ASN A 239 21.32 -12.01 -6.84
N LEU A 240 21.40 -10.78 -6.30
CA LEU A 240 22.03 -10.52 -5.01
C LEU A 240 21.35 -11.30 -3.87
N ARG A 241 20.00 -11.29 -3.83
CA ARG A 241 19.23 -12.04 -2.82
C ARG A 241 19.38 -13.54 -3.00
N THR A 242 19.29 -14.04 -4.23
CA THR A 242 19.47 -15.47 -4.53
C THR A 242 20.85 -15.94 -4.08
N THR A 243 21.90 -15.16 -4.35
CA THR A 243 23.28 -15.47 -3.91
C THR A 243 23.38 -15.53 -2.39
N ALA A 244 22.75 -14.58 -1.68
CA ALA A 244 22.73 -14.58 -0.22
C ALA A 244 22.02 -15.82 0.35
N HIS A 245 20.87 -16.22 -0.22
CA HIS A 245 20.16 -17.43 0.19
C HIS A 245 20.96 -18.70 -0.10
N VAL A 246 21.59 -18.80 -1.27
CA VAL A 246 22.47 -19.93 -1.61
C VAL A 246 23.66 -20.01 -0.65
N SER A 247 24.26 -18.88 -0.28
CA SER A 247 25.35 -18.86 0.70
C SER A 247 24.87 -19.26 2.09
N ALA A 248 23.71 -18.79 2.54
CA ALA A 248 23.13 -19.20 3.81
C ALA A 248 22.86 -20.71 3.83
N MET A 249 22.29 -21.25 2.75
CA MET A 249 22.00 -22.68 2.60
C MET A 249 23.27 -23.55 2.67
N LYS A 250 24.37 -23.12 2.04
CA LYS A 250 25.67 -23.83 2.10
C LYS A 250 26.25 -23.91 3.50
N ASN A 251 25.90 -22.96 4.38
CA ASN A 251 26.42 -22.89 5.74
C ASN A 251 25.50 -23.59 6.76
N ILE A 252 24.40 -24.20 6.33
CA ILE A 252 23.54 -24.99 7.21
C ILE A 252 24.27 -26.29 7.55
N ASN A 253 24.52 -26.52 8.84
CA ASN A 253 25.03 -27.80 9.33
C ASN A 253 23.90 -28.83 9.39
N TRP A 254 23.80 -29.67 8.35
CA TRP A 254 22.75 -30.70 8.22
C TRP A 254 22.91 -31.88 9.19
N ASP A 255 24.08 -32.04 9.80
CA ASP A 255 24.36 -33.11 10.77
C ASP A 255 23.91 -32.72 12.19
N THR A 256 23.36 -31.52 12.39
CA THR A 256 22.83 -31.09 13.69
C THR A 256 21.53 -31.83 13.98
N ASP A 257 21.52 -32.75 14.95
CA ASP A 257 20.29 -33.42 15.38
C ASP A 257 19.36 -32.40 16.04
N THR A 258 18.20 -32.21 15.43
CA THR A 258 17.18 -31.27 15.91
C THR A 258 16.66 -31.72 17.28
N ARG A 259 16.73 -33.01 17.61
CA ARG A 259 16.32 -33.54 18.92
C ARG A 259 17.23 -33.07 20.04
N GLU A 260 18.55 -33.05 19.85
CA GLU A 260 19.49 -32.54 20.87
C GLU A 260 19.28 -31.05 21.13
N THR A 261 19.02 -30.28 20.07
CA THR A 261 18.77 -28.84 20.19
C THR A 261 17.46 -28.57 20.94
N ILE A 262 16.39 -29.29 20.62
CA ILE A 262 15.09 -29.20 21.31
C ILE A 262 15.21 -29.67 22.76
N ALA A 263 15.94 -30.75 23.03
CA ALA A 263 16.16 -31.27 24.37
C ALA A 263 16.93 -30.26 25.26
N SER A 264 17.94 -29.57 24.72
CA SER A 264 18.68 -28.55 25.49
C SER A 264 17.83 -27.32 25.84
N ILE A 265 16.84 -26.98 25.01
CA ILE A 265 15.91 -25.87 25.24
C ILE A 265 14.79 -26.27 26.21
N ILE A 266 14.23 -27.48 26.05
CA ILE A 266 13.07 -27.93 26.82
C ILE A 266 13.47 -28.46 28.21
N GLY A 267 14.67 -29.04 28.37
CA GLY A 267 15.15 -29.57 29.66
C GLY A 267 15.02 -28.59 30.83
N PRO A 268 15.55 -27.35 30.74
CA PRO A 268 15.40 -26.33 31.78
C PRO A 268 13.94 -25.96 32.09
N VAL A 269 13.05 -26.04 31.09
CA VAL A 269 11.62 -25.79 31.28
C VAL A 269 11.01 -26.88 32.17
N PHE A 270 11.27 -28.16 31.87
CA PHE A 270 10.78 -29.26 32.70
C PHE A 270 11.31 -29.22 34.13
N GLN A 271 12.57 -28.83 34.31
CA GLN A 271 13.13 -28.65 35.65
C GLN A 271 12.41 -27.54 36.44
N SER A 272 12.13 -26.40 35.82
CA SER A 272 11.34 -25.32 36.44
C SER A 272 9.92 -25.77 36.81
N TYR A 273 9.26 -26.53 35.94
CA TYR A 273 7.94 -27.11 36.23
C TYR A 273 8.00 -28.12 37.38
N LYS A 274 9.02 -28.98 37.43
CA LYS A 274 9.24 -29.95 38.52
C LYS A 274 9.30 -29.24 39.88
N GLU A 275 10.06 -28.15 39.95
CA GLU A 275 10.22 -27.35 41.17
C GLU A 275 8.92 -26.64 41.58
N GLN A 276 8.23 -26.00 40.63
CA GLN A 276 6.97 -25.28 40.90
C GLN A 276 5.86 -26.22 41.38
N TRP A 277 5.65 -27.32 40.67
CA TRP A 277 4.63 -28.31 41.06
C TRP A 277 5.04 -29.05 42.33
N GLY A 278 6.31 -29.40 42.50
CA GLY A 278 6.81 -30.00 43.74
C GLY A 278 6.52 -29.12 44.95
N LYS A 279 6.80 -27.82 44.84
CA LYS A 279 6.47 -26.84 45.89
C LYS A 279 4.96 -26.79 46.17
N ALA A 280 4.13 -26.67 45.14
CA ALA A 280 2.67 -26.59 45.29
C ALA A 280 2.07 -27.83 45.97
N PHE A 281 2.50 -29.03 45.55
CA PHE A 281 2.07 -30.28 46.19
C PHE A 281 2.62 -30.41 47.61
N ASN A 282 3.83 -29.93 47.89
CA ASN A 282 4.39 -29.94 49.24
C ASN A 282 3.63 -29.00 50.19
N GLU A 283 3.18 -27.84 49.72
CA GLU A 283 2.41 -26.86 50.51
C GLU A 283 0.93 -27.28 50.71
N ALA A 284 0.42 -28.22 49.91
CA ALA A 284 -0.96 -28.70 50.03
C ALA A 284 -1.23 -29.35 51.41
N ILE A 285 -2.19 -28.83 52.16
CA ILE A 285 -2.54 -29.32 53.50
C ILE A 285 -3.42 -30.56 53.39
N VAL A 286 -3.03 -31.64 54.07
CA VAL A 286 -3.74 -32.94 54.09
C VAL A 286 -4.18 -33.24 55.51
N LYS A 287 -5.48 -33.09 55.78
CA LYS A 287 -6.07 -33.23 57.14
C LYS A 287 -6.66 -34.61 57.41
N THR A 288 -7.03 -35.35 56.36
CA THR A 288 -7.68 -36.66 56.49
C THR A 288 -7.08 -37.68 55.54
N GLN A 289 -7.20 -38.97 55.90
CA GLN A 289 -6.73 -40.06 55.03
C GLN A 289 -7.45 -40.07 53.67
N GLN A 290 -8.72 -39.65 53.65
CA GLN A 290 -9.49 -39.53 52.40
C GLN A 290 -8.96 -38.38 51.52
N SER A 291 -8.55 -37.25 52.11
CA SER A 291 -7.93 -36.14 51.35
C SER A 291 -6.57 -36.53 50.76
N ARG A 292 -5.78 -37.33 51.48
CA ARG A 292 -4.51 -37.90 50.98
C ARG A 292 -4.75 -38.82 49.79
N ALA A 293 -5.74 -39.71 49.87
CA ALA A 293 -6.07 -40.63 48.78
C ALA A 293 -6.53 -39.89 47.51
N ARG A 294 -7.27 -38.78 47.66
CA ARG A 294 -7.67 -37.92 46.52
C ARG A 294 -6.47 -37.22 45.90
N LEU A 295 -5.62 -36.58 46.72
CA LEU A 295 -4.41 -35.91 46.26
C LEU A 295 -3.45 -36.89 45.55
N LEU A 296 -3.36 -38.13 46.04
CA LEU A 296 -2.55 -39.17 45.41
C LEU A 296 -3.12 -39.60 44.06
N ARG A 297 -4.45 -39.75 43.95
CA ARG A 297 -5.12 -40.02 42.66
C ARG A 297 -4.86 -38.91 41.66
N ASP A 298 -4.90 -37.65 42.10
CA ASP A 298 -4.64 -36.49 41.25
C ASP A 298 -3.16 -36.43 40.81
N ALA A 299 -2.21 -36.71 41.72
CA ALA A 299 -0.79 -36.81 41.40
C ALA A 299 -0.49 -37.92 40.37
N VAL A 300 -1.14 -39.09 40.51
CA VAL A 300 -1.01 -40.20 39.55
C VAL A 300 -1.61 -39.83 38.19
N LEU A 301 -2.78 -39.19 38.17
CA LEU A 301 -3.40 -38.73 36.91
C LEU A 301 -2.50 -37.69 36.22
N PHE A 302 -1.97 -36.74 36.98
CA PHE A 302 -1.07 -35.70 36.50
C PHE A 302 0.21 -36.29 35.90
N GLY A 303 0.87 -37.22 36.59
CA GLY A 303 2.04 -37.93 36.07
C GLY A 303 1.74 -38.74 34.80
N THR A 304 0.57 -39.38 34.74
CA THR A 304 0.15 -40.15 33.54
C THR A 304 -0.04 -39.26 32.32
N GLN A 305 -0.55 -38.03 32.50
CA GLN A 305 -0.67 -37.07 31.39
C GLN A 305 0.68 -36.50 30.96
N LEU A 306 1.59 -36.25 31.92
CA LEU A 306 2.94 -35.76 31.64
C LEU A 306 3.83 -36.80 30.94
N ASN A 307 3.66 -38.09 31.23
CA ASN A 307 4.39 -39.18 30.54
C ASN A 307 4.12 -39.25 29.03
N LYS A 308 3.10 -38.54 28.51
CA LYS A 308 2.85 -38.40 27.06
C LYS A 308 3.82 -37.43 26.39
N ILE A 309 4.60 -36.68 27.16
CA ILE A 309 5.56 -35.69 26.70
C ILE A 309 6.96 -36.24 26.98
N ASP A 310 7.75 -36.45 25.92
CA ASP A 310 9.13 -36.93 26.04
C ASP A 310 9.97 -35.98 26.91
N GLY A 311 10.60 -36.53 27.96
CA GLY A 311 11.43 -35.80 28.90
C GLY A 311 10.72 -35.23 30.13
N ALA A 312 9.39 -35.29 30.21
CA ALA A 312 8.61 -34.76 31.35
C ALA A 312 8.31 -35.82 32.45
N SER A 313 8.73 -37.06 32.25
CA SER A 313 8.35 -38.21 33.07
C SER A 313 8.78 -38.07 34.54
N GLU A 314 9.94 -37.45 34.78
CA GLU A 314 10.48 -37.25 36.12
C GLU A 314 9.61 -36.35 37.02
N ILE A 315 8.81 -35.46 36.42
CA ILE A 315 7.93 -34.55 37.17
C ILE A 315 6.83 -35.35 37.89
N GLY A 316 6.23 -36.30 37.18
CA GLY A 316 5.18 -37.16 37.72
C GLY A 316 5.67 -37.99 38.90
N PHE A 317 6.83 -38.64 38.76
CA PHE A 317 7.44 -39.42 39.84
C PHE A 317 7.73 -38.56 41.08
N HIS A 318 8.33 -37.39 40.89
CA HIS A 318 8.66 -36.49 41.99
C HIS A 318 7.43 -36.04 42.79
N ILE A 319 6.33 -35.71 42.10
CA ILE A 319 5.08 -35.28 42.75
C ILE A 319 4.42 -36.43 43.53
N ILE A 320 4.42 -37.64 42.96
CA ILE A 320 3.88 -38.83 43.63
C ILE A 320 4.68 -39.14 44.90
N GLU A 321 6.01 -39.02 44.87
CA GLU A 321 6.87 -39.17 46.05
C GLU A 321 6.53 -38.16 47.15
N ILE A 322 6.31 -36.89 46.79
CA ILE A 322 5.92 -35.84 47.75
C ILE A 322 4.60 -36.20 48.44
N VAL A 323 3.58 -36.63 47.69
CA VAL A 323 2.27 -36.97 48.26
C VAL A 323 2.34 -38.24 49.12
N ASN A 324 3.17 -39.22 48.73
CA ASN A 324 3.42 -40.41 49.55
C ASN A 324 4.17 -40.08 50.84
N GLY A 325 5.04 -39.07 50.85
CA GLY A 325 5.75 -38.61 52.04
C GLY A 325 4.93 -37.79 53.04
N LYS A 326 3.73 -37.30 52.67
CA LYS A 326 2.91 -36.47 53.55
C LYS A 326 2.38 -37.22 54.77
N GLN A 327 2.63 -36.66 55.96
CA GLN A 327 1.97 -37.06 57.19
C GLN A 327 0.60 -36.37 57.30
N ILE A 328 -0.35 -37.04 57.95
CA ILE A 328 -1.67 -36.46 58.23
C ILE A 328 -1.50 -35.61 59.48
N ASP A 329 -1.63 -34.29 59.36
CA ASP A 329 -1.69 -33.41 60.51
C ASP A 329 -3.00 -33.71 61.25
N GLY A 330 -2.90 -34.54 62.28
CA GLY A 330 -4.06 -35.10 62.98
C GLY A 330 -4.78 -34.07 63.85
N LEU A 331 -6.11 -34.08 63.76
CA LEU A 331 -7.03 -34.40 64.86
C LEU A 331 -8.48 -34.23 64.37
N GLU A 332 -9.18 -35.35 64.12
CA GLU A 332 -10.59 -35.51 64.51
C GLU A 332 -10.98 -36.99 64.54
N GLU A 333 -11.52 -37.41 65.69
CA GLU A 333 -12.16 -38.71 65.94
C GLU A 333 -13.40 -38.92 65.06
N PRO A 334 -13.82 -40.19 64.82
CA PRO A 334 -14.98 -40.48 64.01
C PRO A 334 -16.28 -40.29 64.81
N ALA A 335 -17.22 -39.51 64.29
CA ALA A 335 -18.59 -39.50 64.80
C ALA A 335 -19.41 -40.65 64.18
N ASP A 336 -20.13 -41.31 65.08
CA ASP A 336 -20.76 -42.63 65.05
C ASP A 336 -21.92 -42.81 64.05
N GLU A 337 -22.19 -44.08 63.73
CA GLU A 337 -23.35 -44.55 62.95
C GLU A 337 -24.65 -44.59 63.79
N ARG A 338 -25.79 -44.50 63.06
CA ARG A 338 -27.22 -44.74 63.41
C ARG A 338 -28.02 -43.45 63.65
N THR A 339 -29.18 -43.20 63.01
CA THR A 339 -30.20 -44.11 62.46
C THR A 339 -31.14 -43.38 61.49
N ALA A 340 -31.61 -44.13 60.48
CA ALA A 340 -32.79 -44.01 59.61
C ALA A 340 -33.77 -42.83 59.75
N ALA A 341 -34.19 -42.26 58.60
CA ALA A 341 -35.59 -42.33 58.15
C ALA A 341 -35.76 -41.85 56.69
N VAL A 342 -36.57 -42.61 55.96
CA VAL A 342 -37.09 -42.35 54.61
C VAL A 342 -38.12 -41.20 54.62
N SER A 343 -38.18 -40.49 53.48
CA SER A 343 -38.94 -39.28 53.09
C SER A 343 -40.43 -39.20 53.49
N PRO A 344 -41.08 -38.02 53.36
CA PRO A 344 -41.75 -37.74 52.08
C PRO A 344 -41.77 -36.27 51.59
N ILE A 345 -42.02 -36.18 50.29
CA ILE A 345 -42.38 -35.03 49.45
C ILE A 345 -43.63 -34.31 50.00
N HIS A 346 -43.61 -32.98 50.16
CA HIS A 346 -44.74 -32.16 49.68
C HIS A 346 -44.38 -30.69 49.41
N ASP A 347 -44.78 -30.33 48.19
CA ASP A 347 -44.94 -29.04 47.54
C ASP A 347 -45.85 -28.06 48.29
N LYS A 348 -45.58 -26.75 48.17
CA LYS A 348 -46.58 -25.68 47.95
C LYS A 348 -45.95 -24.28 47.93
N ASP A 349 -45.82 -23.77 46.70
CA ASP A 349 -46.28 -22.46 46.20
C ASP A 349 -46.66 -21.34 47.18
N LYS A 350 -46.14 -20.13 46.90
CA LYS A 350 -46.91 -18.98 46.37
C LYS A 350 -45.94 -17.85 45.97
N ASN A 351 -45.77 -17.52 44.69
CA ASN A 351 -46.69 -16.80 43.77
C ASN A 351 -46.59 -15.27 43.90
N ILE A 352 -46.04 -14.60 42.88
CA ILE A 352 -46.49 -13.26 42.42
C ILE A 352 -46.41 -13.22 40.88
N GLU A 353 -47.59 -13.46 40.29
CA GLU A 353 -48.28 -12.69 39.26
C GLU A 353 -47.60 -12.29 37.93
N THR A 354 -48.34 -12.69 36.90
CA THR A 354 -48.31 -12.41 35.46
C THR A 354 -49.45 -11.39 35.13
N PRO A 355 -49.97 -11.21 33.90
CA PRO A 355 -49.39 -11.02 32.55
C PRO A 355 -50.14 -9.97 31.68
N LYS A 356 -49.77 -9.97 30.38
CA LYS A 356 -50.53 -9.69 29.14
C LYS A 356 -50.25 -8.30 28.53
N SER A 357 -49.97 -8.18 27.22
CA SER A 357 -50.43 -9.01 26.09
C SER A 357 -49.39 -9.24 25.02
#